data_AF-A0A7K2XY57-F1
#
_entry.id   AF-A0A7K2XY57-F1
#
_cell.length_a   1.000
_cell.length_b   1.000
_cell.length_c   1.000
_cell.angle_alpha   90.00
_cell.angle_beta   90.00
_cell.angle_gamma   90.00
#
_symmetry.space_group_name_H-M   'P 1'
#
loop_
_entity.id
_entity.type
_entity.pdbx_description
1 polymer ?
#
loop_
_entity_poly.entity_id
_entity_poly.type
_entity_poly.pdbx_seq_one_letter_code
_entity_poly.pdbx_strand_id
1 'polypeptide(L)'
;TLLLDKTGTITLGNRQASEFVPVKGTTAAELADAAQLSSLADETPEGRSIVVLAKDKYGLRERHRGELSQAEWIAFTAQTR
;
A
#
# COMPACT_ATOMS: atom_id res chain seq x y z
N THR A 1 17.28 1.74 28.17
CA THR A 1 17.22 2.53 26.92
C THR A 1 16.44 1.75 25.89
N LEU A 2 15.36 2.31 25.34
CA LEU A 2 14.61 1.70 24.23
C LEU A 2 15.27 2.18 22.92
N LEU A 3 15.76 1.24 22.12
CA LEU A 3 16.24 1.51 20.76
C LEU A 3 15.12 1.13 19.78
N LEU A 4 14.60 2.11 19.06
CA LEU A 4 13.63 1.89 17.99
C LEU A 4 14.38 1.92 16.67
N ASP A 5 14.52 0.75 16.05
CA ASP A 5 15.07 0.63 14.70
C ASP A 5 13.97 0.97 13.67
N LYS A 6 14.33 1.77 12.66
CA LYS A 6 13.46 2.20 11.55
C LYS A 6 13.70 1.40 10.27
N THR A 7 14.61 0.43 10.30
CA THR A 7 14.95 -0.39 9.13
C THR A 7 13.74 -1.25 8.74
N GLY A 8 13.29 -1.13 7.48
CA GLY A 8 12.16 -1.92 6.96
C GLY A 8 10.77 -1.33 7.15
N THR A 9 10.64 -0.05 7.51
CA THR A 9 9.34 0.66 7.62
C THR A 9 9.50 2.11 7.15
N ILE A 10 8.42 2.78 6.74
CA ILE A 10 8.49 4.17 6.23
C ILE A 10 8.44 5.18 7.37
N THR A 11 7.72 4.89 8.45
CA THR A 11 7.46 5.82 9.55
C THR A 11 7.92 5.28 10.92
N LEU A 12 8.18 6.20 11.86
CA LEU A 12 8.38 5.86 13.27
C LEU A 12 7.01 5.82 13.97
N GLY A 13 6.62 4.66 14.51
CA GLY A 13 5.36 4.45 15.24
C GLY A 13 4.29 3.70 14.43
N ASN A 14 3.02 3.87 14.80
CA ASN A 14 1.88 3.14 14.21
C ASN A 14 1.05 4.06 13.28
N ARG A 15 1.66 4.61 12.23
CA ARG A 15 0.93 5.41 11.24
C ARG A 15 0.33 4.47 10.18
N GLN A 16 -0.94 4.66 9.88
CA GLN A 16 -1.71 3.82 8.95
C GLN A 16 -2.48 4.72 7.96
N ALA A 17 -2.78 4.18 6.77
CA ALA A 17 -3.59 4.87 5.78
C ALA A 17 -5.00 5.18 6.33
N SER A 18 -5.45 6.42 6.17
CA SER A 18 -6.74 6.89 6.69
C SER A 18 -7.75 7.28 5.60
N GLU A 19 -7.26 7.79 4.47
CA GLU A 19 -8.10 8.34 3.40
C GLU A 19 -7.41 8.29 2.03
N PHE A 20 -8.19 8.06 0.98
CA PHE A 20 -7.79 8.29 -0.40
C PHE A 20 -8.31 9.64 -0.86
N VAL A 21 -7.41 10.59 -1.10
CA VAL A 21 -7.74 11.95 -1.53
C VAL A 21 -7.43 12.08 -3.02
N PRO A 22 -8.42 11.92 -3.92
CA PRO A 22 -8.18 12.02 -5.36
C PRO A 22 -7.82 13.45 -5.77
N VAL A 23 -6.93 13.56 -6.75
CA VAL A 23 -6.63 14.82 -7.43
C VAL A 23 -7.33 14.87 -8.80
N LYS A 24 -7.53 16.09 -9.30
CA LYS A 24 -8.25 16.44 -10.55
C LYS A 24 -8.42 15.30 -11.56
N GLY A 25 -9.67 14.99 -11.88
CA GLY A 25 -10.03 14.04 -12.94
C GLY A 25 -9.94 12.56 -12.56
N THR A 26 -9.53 12.24 -11.32
CA THR A 26 -9.51 10.87 -10.80
C THR A 26 -10.62 10.72 -9.76
N THR A 27 -11.30 9.59 -9.75
CA THR A 27 -12.25 9.23 -8.70
C THR A 27 -11.53 8.58 -7.50
N ALA A 28 -12.15 8.63 -6.33
CA ALA A 28 -11.58 7.95 -5.16
C ALA A 28 -11.47 6.43 -5.36
N ALA A 29 -12.36 5.83 -6.16
CA ALA A 29 -12.33 4.41 -6.49
C ALA A 29 -11.15 4.04 -7.41
N GLU A 30 -10.90 4.82 -8.47
CA GLU A 30 -9.73 4.63 -9.34
C GLU A 30 -8.41 4.78 -8.57
N LEU A 31 -8.34 5.78 -7.68
CA LEU A 31 -7.19 5.97 -6.81
C LEU A 31 -7.00 4.77 -5.86
N ALA A 32 -8.07 4.32 -5.20
CA ALA A 32 -8.01 3.18 -4.29
C ALA A 32 -7.56 1.89 -5.01
N ASP A 33 -8.03 1.67 -6.24
CA ASP A 33 -7.65 0.50 -7.05
C ASP A 33 -6.16 0.51 -7.40
N ALA A 34 -5.66 1.62 -7.93
CA ALA A 34 -4.25 1.78 -8.26
C ALA A 34 -3.35 1.69 -7.03
N ALA A 35 -3.78 2.29 -5.91
CA ALA A 35 -3.04 2.24 -4.65
C ALA A 35 -2.97 0.82 -4.08
N GLN A 36 -4.09 0.07 -4.10
CA GLN A 36 -4.09 -1.33 -3.67
C GLN A 36 -3.09 -2.15 -4.48
N LEU A 37 -3.16 -2.08 -5.81
CA LEU A 37 -2.26 -2.81 -6.71
C LEU A 37 -0.78 -2.50 -6.42
N SER A 38 -0.46 -1.21 -6.23
CA SER A 38 0.90 -0.76 -5.97
C SER A 38 1.42 -1.23 -4.60
N SER A 39 0.53 -1.39 -3.62
CA SER A 39 0.88 -1.79 -2.26
C SER A 39 0.84 -3.30 -2.01
N LEU A 40 0.37 -4.12 -2.96
CA LEU A 40 0.30 -5.59 -2.80
C LEU A 40 1.68 -6.27 -2.64
N ALA A 41 2.74 -5.66 -3.16
CA ALA A 41 4.13 -6.13 -2.95
C ALA A 41 4.87 -5.39 -1.82
N ASP A 42 4.21 -4.43 -1.17
CA ASP A 42 4.75 -3.68 -0.05
C ASP A 42 4.36 -4.35 1.27
N GLU A 43 5.29 -5.13 1.81
CA GLU A 43 5.11 -5.86 3.07
C GLU A 43 5.37 -4.99 4.31
N THR A 44 5.54 -3.68 4.19
CA THR A 44 5.63 -2.78 5.34
C THR A 44 4.29 -2.64 6.06
N PRO A 45 4.26 -2.26 7.35
CA PRO A 45 3.02 -1.90 8.04
C PRO A 45 2.20 -0.83 7.28
N GLU A 46 2.89 0.15 6.68
CA GLU A 46 2.25 1.20 5.90
C GLU A 46 1.62 0.65 4.62
N GLY A 47 2.34 -0.16 3.83
CA GLY A 47 1.83 -0.79 2.62
C GLY A 47 0.59 -1.65 2.87
N ARG A 48 0.64 -2.49 3.91
CA ARG A 48 -0.53 -3.29 4.34
C ARG A 48 -1.73 -2.45 4.71
N SER A 49 -1.52 -1.31 5.38
CA SER A 49 -2.63 -0.44 5.79
C SER A 49 -3.39 0.16 4.60
N ILE A 50 -2.70 0.39 3.47
CA ILE A 50 -3.33 0.88 2.23
C ILE A 50 -4.24 -0.21 1.64
N VAL A 51 -3.77 -1.46 1.58
CA VAL A 51 -4.55 -2.60 1.07
C VAL A 51 -5.82 -2.81 1.91
N VAL A 52 -5.70 -2.74 3.24
CA VAL A 52 -6.84 -2.84 4.17
C VAL A 52 -7.84 -1.70 3.93
N LEU A 53 -7.38 -0.46 3.85
CA LEU A 53 -8.25 0.69 3.62
C LEU A 53 -9.03 0.58 2.29
N ALA A 54 -8.35 0.14 1.23
CA ALA A 54 -8.95 -0.07 -0.10
C ALA A 54 -10.05 -1.14 -0.06
N LYS A 55 -9.79 -2.26 0.62
CA LYS A 55 -10.75 -3.34 0.83
C LYS A 55 -11.97 -2.87 1.62
N ASP A 56 -11.75 -2.21 2.76
CA ASP A 56 -12.81 -1.86 3.70
C ASP A 56 -13.72 -0.74 3.17
N LYS A 57 -13.16 0.28 2.50
CA LYS A 57 -13.93 1.43 2.01
C LYS A 57 -14.51 1.25 0.60
N TYR A 58 -13.88 0.44 -0.25
CA TYR A 58 -14.24 0.33 -1.68
C TYR A 58 -14.59 -1.09 -2.11
N GLY A 59 -14.56 -2.07 -1.21
CA GLY A 59 -14.92 -3.46 -1.51
C GLY A 59 -13.95 -4.16 -2.46
N LEU A 60 -12.74 -3.61 -2.64
CA LEU A 60 -11.74 -4.16 -3.54
C LEU A 60 -11.18 -5.47 -2.98
N ARG A 61 -11.44 -6.58 -3.67
CA ARG A 61 -10.87 -7.88 -3.32
C ARG A 61 -9.36 -7.85 -3.55
N GLU A 62 -8.61 -8.51 -2.67
CA GLU A 62 -7.19 -8.73 -2.91
C GLU A 62 -7.01 -9.52 -4.21
N ARG A 63 -6.26 -8.96 -5.15
CA ARG A 63 -5.86 -9.64 -6.38
C ARG A 63 -4.60 -10.43 -6.08
N HIS A 64 -4.60 -11.73 -6.35
CA HIS A 64 -3.43 -12.56 -6.05
C HIS A 64 -2.35 -12.43 -7.11
N ARG A 65 -1.10 -12.65 -6.69
CA ARG A 65 0.11 -12.60 -7.53
C ARG A 65 -0.01 -13.42 -8.83
N GLY A 66 -0.77 -14.52 -8.79
CA GLY A 66 -1.03 -15.40 -9.93
C GLY A 66 -2.10 -14.93 -10.92
N GLU A 67 -2.93 -13.93 -10.56
CA GLU A 67 -3.93 -13.35 -11.46
C GLU A 67 -3.29 -12.34 -12.42
N LEU A 68 -2.15 -11.76 -12.05
CA LEU A 68 -1.39 -10.79 -12.86
C LEU A 68 -0.19 -11.48 -13.53
N SER A 69 -0.48 -12.43 -14.42
CA SER A 69 0.54 -13.27 -15.09
C SER A 69 1.55 -12.51 -15.96
N GLN A 70 1.25 -11.26 -16.33
CA GLN A 70 2.12 -10.38 -17.12
C GLN A 70 2.71 -9.22 -16.31
N ALA A 71 2.50 -9.18 -15.00
CA ALA A 71 3.04 -8.12 -14.14
C ALA A 71 4.33 -8.57 -13.44
N GLU A 72 5.30 -7.65 -13.36
CA GLU A 72 6.46 -7.79 -12.50
C GLU A 72 6.19 -7.11 -11.15
N TRP A 73 6.43 -7.83 -10.06
CA TRP A 73 6.21 -7.33 -8.71
C TRP A 73 7.47 -6.70 -8.16
N ILE A 74 7.42 -5.39 -7.93
CA ILE A 74 8.52 -4.65 -7.32
C ILE A 74 8.26 -4.56 -5.82
N ALA A 75 9.05 -5.29 -5.03
CA ALA A 75 8.98 -5.21 -3.58
C ALA A 75 9.48 -3.84 -3.09
N PHE A 76 8.90 -3.37 -1.98
CA PHE A 76 9.42 -2.19 -1.30
C PHE A 76 10.86 -2.45 -0.83
N THR A 77 11.76 -1.49 -1.06
CA THR A 77 13.08 -1.48 -0.42
C THR A 77 13.33 -0.11 0.20
N ALA A 78 14.00 -0.10 1.36
CA ALA A 78 14.38 1.14 2.01
C ALA A 78 15.45 1.92 1.23
N GLN A 79 16.13 1.28 0.26
CA GLN A 79 17.18 1.88 -0.56
C GLN A 79 16.68 2.48 -1.88
N THR A 80 15.42 2.28 -2.24
CA THR A 80 14.84 2.82 -3.49
C THR A 80 14.20 4.19 -3.29
N ARG A 81 15.03 5.20 -3.01
CA ARG A 81 14.96 6.60 -3.50
C ARG A 81 16.02 7.48 -2.86
#